data_AF-A0A654TPQ9-F1
#
_entry.id   AF-A0A654TPQ9-F1
#
_cell.length_a   1.000
_cell.length_b   1.000
_cell.length_c   1.000
_cell.angle_alpha   90.00
_cell.angle_beta   90.00
_cell.angle_gamma   90.00
#
_symmetry.space_group_name_H-M   'P 1'
#
loop_
_entity.id
_entity.type
_entity.pdbx_description
1 polymer ?
#
loop_
_entity_poly.entity_id
_entity_poly.type
_entity_poly.pdbx_seq_one_letter_code
_entity_poly.pdbx_strand_id
1 'polypeptide(L)'
;MVGDGANDAAAIRMADVGIGVSGRGSSAARGAADIVLTDDDLGVLLDALVEGRSMWAGVRDAVTILVGGNVGEVLFTVIGTAFGAGRAPVGTRQLLLVNLLTDMFPALAVAVTSQFAEPDDAEYPTDDAAERAQREHRRAVLIGPTPSLDAPLLRQIVNRGVVTAAGATAAWAIGRWTPGTERRTATMGLTALVMTQLAQTLLTRRHSPLVIATALGSAGVLVGIIQTPVISHFFGCTPLGPVAWTGVFSATAGATAVSALAPKWLASTVGVVQPDERPDDAEDSDAGG
;
A
#
# COMPACT_ATOMS: atom_id res chain seq x y z
N MET A 1 23.04 -2.98 20.35
CA MET A 1 24.39 -2.70 20.88
C MET A 1 25.42 -3.16 19.86
N VAL A 2 26.53 -2.44 19.69
CA VAL A 2 27.63 -2.82 18.78
C VAL A 2 28.88 -3.11 19.62
N GLY A 3 29.60 -4.19 19.31
CA GLY A 3 30.86 -4.51 19.97
C GLY A 3 31.74 -5.47 19.18
N ASP A 4 32.99 -5.63 19.60
CA ASP A 4 34.02 -6.37 18.86
C ASP A 4 34.68 -7.48 19.70
N GLY A 5 34.43 -7.53 21.02
CA GLY A 5 35.17 -8.38 21.95
C GLY A 5 34.31 -9.22 22.89
N ALA A 6 34.98 -10.09 23.65
CA ALA A 6 34.33 -10.91 24.67
C ALA A 6 33.69 -10.08 25.80
N ASN A 7 34.23 -8.89 26.06
CA ASN A 7 33.70 -7.97 27.07
C ASN A 7 32.30 -7.44 26.69
N ASP A 8 32.03 -7.30 25.39
CA ASP A 8 30.75 -6.81 24.88
C ASP A 8 29.72 -7.92 24.71
N ALA A 9 30.15 -9.19 24.68
CA ALA A 9 29.30 -10.33 24.32
C ALA A 9 28.03 -10.46 25.17
N ALA A 10 28.10 -10.19 26.47
CA ALA A 10 26.92 -10.22 27.34
C ALA A 10 25.92 -9.13 26.98
N ALA A 11 26.42 -7.93 26.68
CA ALA A 11 25.58 -6.77 26.40
C ALA A 11 25.06 -6.75 24.96
N ILE A 12 25.83 -7.31 24.00
CA ILE A 12 25.36 -7.64 22.65
C ILE A 12 24.16 -8.60 22.75
N ARG A 13 24.27 -9.69 23.50
CA ARG A 13 23.20 -10.70 23.62
C ARG A 13 21.96 -10.22 24.38
N MET A 14 22.09 -9.17 25.20
CA MET A 14 20.95 -8.56 25.91
C MET A 14 20.29 -7.43 25.12
N ALA A 15 20.89 -6.94 24.04
CA ALA A 15 20.32 -5.86 23.25
C ALA A 15 19.14 -6.34 22.40
N ASP A 16 18.21 -5.43 22.07
CA ASP A 16 17.11 -5.74 21.15
C ASP A 16 17.62 -6.21 19.78
N VAL A 17 18.75 -5.64 19.34
CA VAL A 17 19.56 -6.12 18.22
C VAL A 17 21.04 -5.99 18.59
N GLY A 18 21.73 -7.12 18.71
CA GLY A 18 23.16 -7.22 18.95
C GLY A 18 23.95 -7.25 17.64
N ILE A 19 24.97 -6.39 17.51
CA ILE A 19 25.83 -6.31 16.32
C ILE A 19 27.27 -6.61 16.72
N GLY A 20 27.88 -7.60 16.07
CA GLY A 20 29.27 -8.00 16.28
C GLY A 20 30.15 -7.58 15.11
N VAL A 21 31.29 -6.94 15.39
CA VAL A 21 32.26 -6.54 14.36
C VAL A 21 33.33 -7.61 14.18
N SER A 22 33.64 -7.95 12.92
CA SER A 22 34.67 -8.94 12.62
C SER A 22 36.07 -8.37 12.80
N GLY A 23 36.77 -8.82 13.85
CA GLY A 23 38.19 -8.51 14.11
C GLY A 23 38.97 -9.67 14.75
N ARG A 24 40.27 -9.49 15.06
CA ARG A 24 41.01 -10.50 15.85
C ARG A 24 40.44 -10.60 17.26
N GLY A 25 40.16 -11.81 17.74
CA GLY A 25 39.62 -12.04 19.10
C GLY A 25 38.12 -11.83 19.26
N SER A 26 37.39 -11.54 18.17
CA SER A 26 35.96 -11.22 18.19
C SER A 26 35.02 -12.43 18.16
N SER A 27 35.51 -13.67 18.34
CA SER A 27 34.68 -14.88 18.26
C SER A 27 33.53 -14.87 19.29
N ALA A 28 33.77 -14.31 20.48
CA ALA A 28 32.76 -14.16 21.52
C ALA A 28 31.70 -13.11 21.16
N ALA A 29 32.08 -11.97 20.57
CA ALA A 29 31.14 -10.95 20.09
C ALA A 29 30.31 -11.47 18.92
N ARG A 30 30.95 -12.11 17.92
CA ARG A 30 30.27 -12.71 16.76
C ARG A 30 29.32 -13.83 17.15
N GLY A 31 29.71 -14.67 18.09
CA GLY A 31 28.86 -15.74 18.61
C GLY A 31 27.70 -15.23 19.48
N ALA A 32 27.71 -13.96 19.88
CA ALA A 32 26.66 -13.34 20.68
C ALA A 32 25.70 -12.45 19.87
N ALA A 33 26.07 -12.09 18.63
CA ALA A 33 25.36 -11.09 17.83
C ALA A 33 24.27 -11.69 16.94
N ASP A 34 23.22 -10.91 16.70
CA ASP A 34 22.17 -11.19 15.72
C ASP A 34 22.62 -10.82 14.29
N ILE A 35 23.44 -9.77 14.18
CA ILE A 35 24.03 -9.29 12.93
C ILE A 35 25.55 -9.25 13.09
N VAL A 36 26.27 -9.77 12.11
CA VAL A 36 27.75 -9.73 12.10
C VAL A 36 28.21 -8.86 10.93
N LEU A 37 28.96 -7.81 11.23
CA LEU A 37 29.69 -7.06 10.21
C LEU A 37 30.91 -7.88 9.80
N THR A 38 30.99 -8.23 8.52
CA THR A 38 32.08 -9.03 7.96
C THR A 38 33.37 -8.23 7.78
N ASP A 39 33.25 -6.91 7.72
CA ASP A 39 34.34 -5.95 7.62
C ASP A 39 34.34 -4.99 8.82
N ASP A 40 35.41 -4.22 8.98
CA ASP A 40 35.55 -3.21 10.06
C ASP A 40 34.90 -1.86 9.73
N ASP A 41 34.35 -1.71 8.53
CA ASP A 41 33.60 -0.53 8.11
C ASP A 41 32.21 -0.46 8.77
N LEU A 42 32.10 0.39 9.79
CA LEU A 42 30.84 0.70 10.46
C LEU A 42 29.85 1.48 9.57
N GLY A 43 30.31 2.05 8.44
CA GLY A 43 29.47 2.76 7.47
C GLY A 43 28.35 1.88 6.90
N VAL A 44 28.60 0.58 6.73
CA VAL A 44 27.61 -0.41 6.28
C VAL A 44 26.40 -0.48 7.21
N LEU A 45 26.56 -0.13 8.49
CA LEU A 45 25.43 -0.09 9.44
C LEU A 45 24.40 0.98 9.06
N LEU A 46 24.85 2.11 8.51
CA LEU A 46 23.92 3.16 8.05
C LEU A 46 23.06 2.64 6.89
N ASP A 47 23.66 1.86 6.00
CA ASP A 47 22.97 1.30 4.83
C ASP A 47 21.98 0.22 5.26
N ALA A 48 22.37 -0.64 6.21
CA ALA A 48 21.47 -1.61 6.83
C ALA A 48 20.28 -0.94 7.54
N LEU A 49 20.49 0.20 8.21
CA LEU A 49 19.42 0.95 8.85
C LEU A 49 18.47 1.60 7.83
N VAL A 50 19.01 2.15 6.74
CA VAL A 50 18.19 2.70 5.64
C VAL A 50 17.34 1.59 5.03
N GLU A 51 17.94 0.45 4.70
CA GLU A 51 17.23 -0.70 4.13
C GLU A 51 16.17 -1.24 5.11
N GLY A 52 16.51 -1.37 6.39
CA GLY A 52 15.55 -1.80 7.42
C GLY A 52 14.34 -0.86 7.53
N ARG A 53 14.55 0.46 7.40
CA ARG A 53 13.46 1.45 7.41
C ARG A 53 12.62 1.38 6.13
N SER A 54 13.26 1.18 4.97
CA SER A 54 12.58 0.94 3.70
C SER A 54 11.69 -0.29 3.76
N MET A 55 12.23 -1.41 4.27
CA MET A 55 11.52 -2.68 4.43
C MET A 55 10.35 -2.55 5.41
N TRP A 56 10.56 -1.92 6.58
CA TRP A 56 9.48 -1.70 7.55
C TRP A 56 8.33 -0.90 6.95
N ALA A 57 8.65 0.15 6.20
CA ALA A 57 7.65 0.96 5.53
C ALA A 57 6.90 0.12 4.48
N GLY A 58 7.61 -0.66 3.64
CA GLY A 58 7.01 -1.59 2.67
C GLY A 58 6.06 -2.59 3.33
N VAL A 59 6.47 -3.22 4.44
CA VAL A 59 5.64 -4.15 5.21
C VAL A 59 4.39 -3.47 5.75
N ARG A 60 4.50 -2.25 6.31
CA ARG A 60 3.35 -1.48 6.78
C ARG A 60 2.34 -1.20 5.66
N ASP A 61 2.81 -0.85 4.46
CA ASP A 61 1.96 -0.64 3.30
C ASP A 61 1.26 -1.93 2.88
N ALA A 62 1.99 -3.05 2.85
CA ALA A 62 1.41 -4.36 2.55
C ALA A 62 0.32 -4.74 3.56
N VAL A 63 0.54 -4.52 4.86
CA VAL A 63 -0.48 -4.71 5.91
C VAL A 63 -1.70 -3.81 5.66
N THR A 64 -1.48 -2.55 5.31
CA THR A 64 -2.58 -1.61 4.99
C THR A 64 -3.40 -2.08 3.79
N ILE A 65 -2.74 -2.63 2.78
CA ILE A 65 -3.36 -3.20 1.58
C ILE A 65 -4.20 -4.43 1.92
N LEU A 66 -3.61 -5.39 2.64
CA LEU A 66 -4.24 -6.67 3.00
C LEU A 66 -5.42 -6.47 3.94
N VAL A 67 -5.23 -5.73 5.03
CA VAL A 67 -6.30 -5.50 6.01
C VAL A 67 -7.38 -4.60 5.40
N GLY A 68 -7.00 -3.56 4.65
CA GLY A 68 -7.96 -2.71 3.95
C GLY A 68 -8.78 -3.46 2.89
N GLY A 69 -8.16 -4.39 2.16
CA GLY A 69 -8.83 -5.28 1.20
C GLY A 69 -9.88 -6.15 1.89
N ASN A 70 -9.48 -6.85 2.96
CA ASN A 70 -10.38 -7.67 3.78
C ASN A 70 -11.55 -6.88 4.35
N VAL A 71 -11.33 -5.65 4.84
CA VAL A 71 -12.42 -4.75 5.29
C VAL A 71 -13.39 -4.46 4.15
N GLY A 72 -12.88 -4.20 2.93
CA GLY A 72 -13.70 -3.96 1.75
C GLY A 72 -14.55 -5.16 1.35
N GLU A 73 -14.01 -6.38 1.45
CA GLU A 73 -14.71 -7.64 1.18
C GLU A 73 -15.83 -7.91 2.17
N VAL A 74 -15.54 -7.75 3.46
CA VAL A 74 -16.54 -7.90 4.51
C VAL A 74 -17.66 -6.88 4.32
N LEU A 75 -17.31 -5.61 4.09
CA LEU A 75 -18.30 -4.56 3.90
C LEU A 75 -19.16 -4.80 2.65
N PHE A 76 -18.55 -5.17 1.52
CA PHE A 76 -19.31 -5.54 0.32
C PHE A 76 -20.23 -6.73 0.56
N THR A 77 -19.75 -7.76 1.25
CA THR A 77 -20.55 -8.96 1.57
C THR A 77 -21.74 -8.61 2.46
N VAL A 78 -21.52 -7.80 3.49
CA VAL A 78 -22.59 -7.34 4.40
C VAL A 78 -23.63 -6.50 3.64
N ILE A 79 -23.19 -5.50 2.87
CA ILE A 79 -24.08 -4.63 2.08
C ILE A 79 -24.86 -5.46 1.05
N GLY A 80 -24.16 -6.28 0.27
CA GLY A 80 -24.80 -7.09 -0.77
C GLY A 80 -25.77 -8.12 -0.19
N THR A 81 -25.50 -8.69 0.99
CA THR A 81 -26.44 -9.59 1.67
C THR A 81 -27.68 -8.85 2.13
N ALA A 82 -27.52 -7.69 2.77
CA ALA A 82 -28.62 -6.87 3.26
C ALA A 82 -29.55 -6.41 2.13
N PHE A 83 -28.99 -5.97 1.00
CA PHE A 83 -29.77 -5.47 -0.14
C PHE A 83 -30.09 -6.53 -1.21
N GLY A 84 -29.53 -7.74 -1.09
CA GLY A 84 -29.65 -8.85 -2.04
C GLY A 84 -30.62 -9.94 -1.59
N ALA A 85 -31.69 -9.56 -0.87
CA ALA A 85 -32.69 -10.48 -0.32
C ALA A 85 -32.10 -11.57 0.59
N GLY A 86 -31.07 -11.24 1.38
CA GLY A 86 -30.45 -12.15 2.35
C GLY A 86 -29.47 -13.16 1.75
N ARG A 87 -29.16 -13.07 0.45
CA ARG A 87 -28.14 -13.92 -0.20
C ARG A 87 -26.85 -13.13 -0.38
N ALA A 88 -25.73 -13.72 0.05
CA ALA A 88 -24.43 -13.11 -0.13
C ALA A 88 -24.11 -12.95 -1.64
N PRO A 89 -23.60 -11.79 -2.08
CA PRO A 89 -23.32 -11.52 -3.49
C PRO A 89 -22.13 -12.33 -4.00
N VAL A 90 -21.26 -12.82 -3.12
CA VAL A 90 -20.04 -13.54 -3.45
C VAL A 90 -19.97 -14.81 -2.59
N GLY A 91 -19.70 -15.95 -3.23
CA GLY A 91 -19.55 -17.24 -2.54
C GLY A 91 -18.13 -17.47 -2.00
N THR A 92 -17.95 -18.50 -1.17
CA THR A 92 -16.65 -18.84 -0.56
C THR A 92 -15.54 -19.06 -1.59
N ARG A 93 -15.82 -19.77 -2.70
CA ARG A 93 -14.83 -20.00 -3.76
C ARG A 93 -14.38 -18.71 -4.44
N GLN A 94 -15.29 -17.75 -4.55
CA GLN A 94 -14.99 -16.46 -5.16
C GLN A 94 -14.18 -15.58 -4.20
N LEU A 95 -14.44 -15.62 -2.89
CA LEU A 95 -13.60 -14.96 -1.89
C LEU A 95 -12.18 -15.54 -1.87
N LEU A 96 -12.03 -16.86 -1.95
CA LEU A 96 -10.71 -17.48 -2.08
C LEU A 96 -9.98 -17.02 -3.36
N LEU A 97 -10.73 -16.83 -4.45
CA LEU A 97 -10.18 -16.28 -5.69
C LEU A 97 -9.74 -14.82 -5.54
N VAL A 98 -10.46 -13.99 -4.77
CA VAL A 98 -10.03 -12.63 -4.45
C VAL A 98 -8.68 -12.69 -3.75
N ASN A 99 -8.60 -13.37 -2.60
CA ASN A 99 -7.38 -13.43 -1.79
C ASN A 99 -6.19 -13.95 -2.60
N LEU A 100 -6.39 -14.97 -3.43
CA LEU A 100 -5.32 -15.48 -4.31
C LEU A 100 -4.77 -14.41 -5.25
N LEU A 101 -5.65 -13.59 -5.83
CA LEU A 101 -5.28 -12.60 -6.84
C LEU A 101 -4.77 -11.28 -6.26
N THR A 102 -5.23 -10.89 -5.07
CA THR A 102 -4.90 -9.59 -4.46
C THR A 102 -3.85 -9.69 -3.36
N ASP A 103 -3.84 -10.77 -2.60
CA ASP A 103 -3.11 -10.84 -1.32
C ASP A 103 -1.74 -11.52 -1.45
N MET A 104 -1.50 -12.27 -2.53
CA MET A 104 -0.21 -12.94 -2.74
C MET A 104 0.80 -12.02 -3.44
N PHE A 105 0.77 -12.00 -4.77
CA PHE A 105 1.83 -11.34 -5.55
C PHE A 105 1.80 -9.81 -5.43
N PRO A 106 0.66 -9.12 -5.50
CA PRO A 106 0.65 -7.66 -5.39
C PRO A 106 1.06 -7.16 -4.00
N ALA A 107 0.62 -7.81 -2.92
CA ALA A 107 0.99 -7.40 -1.56
C ALA A 107 2.48 -7.65 -1.29
N LEU A 108 3.02 -8.80 -1.71
CA LEU A 108 4.45 -9.08 -1.61
C LEU A 108 5.27 -8.08 -2.44
N ALA A 109 4.81 -7.77 -3.65
CA ALA A 109 5.44 -6.78 -4.52
C ALA A 109 5.57 -5.42 -3.85
N VAL A 110 4.53 -4.99 -3.13
CA VAL A 110 4.56 -3.74 -2.37
C VAL A 110 5.50 -3.84 -1.17
N ALA A 111 5.53 -4.99 -0.47
CA ALA A 111 6.39 -5.18 0.69
C ALA A 111 7.89 -5.08 0.36
N VAL A 112 8.30 -5.58 -0.80
CA VAL A 112 9.70 -5.58 -1.26
C VAL A 112 10.06 -4.35 -2.11
N THR A 113 9.08 -3.53 -2.47
CA THR A 113 9.34 -2.28 -3.19
C THR A 113 9.76 -1.22 -2.18
N SER A 114 10.98 -0.69 -2.33
CA SER A 114 11.44 0.42 -1.49
C SER A 114 10.49 1.62 -1.58
N GLN A 115 10.20 2.21 -0.42
CA GLN A 115 9.43 3.45 -0.35
C GLN A 115 10.25 4.68 -0.69
N PHE A 116 11.54 4.60 -0.45
CA PHE A 116 12.48 5.67 -0.63
C PHE A 116 13.19 5.40 -1.95
N ALA A 117 12.85 6.16 -2.99
CA ALA A 117 13.52 6.04 -4.28
C ALA A 117 14.99 6.41 -4.08
N GLU A 118 15.87 5.43 -4.28
CA GLU A 118 17.31 5.65 -4.25
C GLU A 118 17.69 6.52 -5.45
N PRO A 119 18.58 7.52 -5.25
CA PRO A 119 19.09 8.31 -6.35
C PRO A 119 19.86 7.39 -7.32
N ASP A 120 19.50 7.45 -8.59
CA ASP A 120 20.24 6.76 -9.65
C ASP A 120 21.50 7.57 -9.98
N ASP A 121 22.68 6.97 -9.79
CA ASP A 121 23.96 7.62 -10.04
C ASP A 121 24.06 8.13 -11.49
N ALA A 122 23.41 7.46 -12.44
CA ALA A 122 23.38 7.85 -13.85
C ALA A 122 22.61 9.16 -14.12
N GLU A 123 21.79 9.61 -13.17
CA GLU A 123 21.02 10.86 -13.28
C GLU A 123 21.89 12.09 -12.95
N TYR A 124 23.05 11.89 -12.31
CA TYR A 124 23.91 12.99 -11.85
C TYR A 124 25.09 13.23 -12.80
N PRO A 125 25.44 14.50 -13.07
CA PRO A 125 26.48 14.85 -14.04
C PRO A 125 27.91 14.53 -13.58
N THR A 126 28.11 14.25 -12.30
CA THR A 126 29.42 14.04 -11.66
C THR A 126 29.28 13.08 -10.50
N ASP A 127 30.29 12.24 -10.26
CA ASP A 127 30.35 11.30 -9.13
C ASP A 127 30.15 12.00 -7.78
N ASP A 128 30.79 13.16 -7.58
CA ASP A 128 30.62 13.97 -6.36
C ASP A 128 29.16 14.38 -6.11
N ALA A 129 28.38 14.62 -7.17
CA ALA A 129 26.97 15.00 -7.06
C ALA A 129 26.10 13.79 -6.73
N ALA A 130 26.39 12.62 -7.32
CA ALA A 130 25.74 11.36 -6.97
C ALA A 130 25.98 11.01 -5.50
N GLU A 131 27.22 11.10 -5.02
CA GLU A 131 27.55 10.82 -3.62
C GLU A 131 26.85 11.78 -2.64
N ARG A 132 26.70 13.06 -3.00
CA ARG A 132 25.96 14.02 -2.17
C ARG A 132 24.48 13.67 -2.12
N ALA A 133 23.88 13.33 -3.25
CA ALA A 133 22.49 12.90 -3.32
C ALA A 133 22.24 11.64 -2.49
N GLN A 134 23.13 10.64 -2.55
CA GLN A 134 23.06 9.45 -1.71
C GLN A 134 23.14 9.79 -0.22
N ARG A 135 24.07 10.67 0.17
CA ARG A 135 24.19 11.13 1.58
C ARG A 135 22.94 11.86 2.06
N GLU A 136 22.39 12.73 1.22
CA GLU A 136 21.14 13.44 1.52
C GLU A 136 19.95 12.47 1.63
N HIS A 137 19.87 11.47 0.74
CA HIS A 137 18.88 10.40 0.81
C HIS A 137 18.99 9.61 2.11
N ARG A 138 20.16 9.08 2.46
CA ARG A 138 20.39 8.33 3.71
C ARG A 138 19.97 9.17 4.92
N ARG A 139 20.37 10.44 4.95
CA ARG A 139 20.00 11.38 6.02
C ARG A 139 18.48 11.59 6.10
N ALA A 140 17.81 11.77 4.96
CA ALA A 140 16.36 11.96 4.90
C ALA A 140 15.60 10.73 5.43
N VAL A 141 16.03 9.51 5.05
CA VAL A 141 15.43 8.27 5.53
C VAL A 141 15.62 8.10 7.04
N LEU A 142 16.84 8.32 7.54
CA LEU A 142 17.17 8.09 8.95
C LEU A 142 16.54 9.11 9.90
N ILE A 143 16.44 10.38 9.51
CA ILE A 143 15.87 11.45 10.33
C ILE A 143 14.35 11.56 10.16
N GLY A 144 13.79 11.04 9.05
CA GLY A 144 12.36 11.07 8.79
C GLY A 144 11.52 10.41 9.90
N PRO A 145 10.21 10.72 9.99
CA PRO A 145 9.32 10.03 10.91
C PRO A 145 9.29 8.53 10.62
N THR A 146 9.40 7.69 11.65
CA THR A 146 9.24 6.24 11.48
C THR A 146 7.77 5.92 11.15
N PRO A 147 7.51 5.02 10.20
CA PRO A 147 6.15 4.58 9.96
C PRO A 147 5.55 3.92 11.21
N SER A 148 4.60 4.58 11.90
CA SER A 148 3.92 4.04 13.08
C SER A 148 2.59 3.34 12.78
N LEU A 149 2.19 2.38 13.63
CA LEU A 149 0.92 1.64 13.51
C LEU A 149 -0.26 2.36 14.18
N ASP A 150 -0.32 3.69 14.08
CA ASP A 150 -1.27 4.51 14.85
C ASP A 150 -2.58 4.80 14.08
N ALA A 151 -3.39 5.73 14.60
CA ALA A 151 -4.63 6.20 13.98
C ALA A 151 -4.54 6.54 12.47
N PRO A 152 -3.43 7.10 11.93
CA PRO A 152 -3.29 7.32 10.49
C PRO A 152 -3.36 6.02 9.67
N LEU A 153 -2.81 4.91 10.19
CA LEU A 153 -2.87 3.61 9.54
C LEU A 153 -4.29 3.08 9.52
N LEU A 154 -5.01 3.13 10.65
CA LEU A 154 -6.39 2.68 10.72
C LEU A 154 -7.29 3.46 9.74
N ARG A 155 -7.08 4.77 9.63
CA ARG A 155 -7.80 5.61 8.66
C ARG A 155 -7.52 5.18 7.22
N GLN A 156 -6.28 4.84 6.89
CA GLN A 156 -5.92 4.33 5.56
C GLN A 156 -6.59 2.98 5.27
N ILE A 157 -6.57 2.05 6.24
CA ILE A 157 -7.25 0.75 6.14
C ILE A 157 -8.75 0.93 5.87
N VAL A 158 -9.42 1.75 6.69
CA VAL A 158 -10.86 1.98 6.57
C VAL A 158 -11.20 2.67 5.25
N ASN A 159 -10.46 3.72 4.86
CA ASN A 159 -10.69 4.40 3.58
C ASN A 159 -10.54 3.45 2.40
N ARG A 160 -9.47 2.63 2.38
CA ARG A 160 -9.24 1.63 1.33
C ARG A 160 -10.38 0.62 1.28
N GLY A 161 -10.83 0.13 2.44
CA GLY A 161 -11.94 -0.80 2.54
C GLY A 161 -13.25 -0.21 2.02
N VAL A 162 -13.59 1.01 2.44
CA VAL A 162 -14.80 1.72 1.98
C VAL A 162 -14.80 1.92 0.47
N VAL A 163 -13.68 2.34 -0.11
CA VAL A 163 -13.55 2.58 -1.56
C VAL A 163 -13.70 1.27 -2.34
N THR A 164 -13.05 0.21 -1.85
CA THR A 164 -13.16 -1.14 -2.43
C THR A 164 -14.60 -1.63 -2.41
N ALA A 165 -15.27 -1.52 -1.26
CA ALA A 165 -16.66 -1.92 -1.11
C ALA A 165 -17.61 -1.08 -1.97
N ALA A 166 -17.35 0.23 -2.10
CA ALA A 166 -18.14 1.13 -2.94
C ALA A 166 -18.04 0.74 -4.43
N GLY A 167 -16.83 0.47 -4.93
CA GLY A 167 -16.63 0.00 -6.31
C GLY A 167 -17.33 -1.33 -6.58
N ALA A 168 -17.19 -2.30 -5.68
CA ALA A 168 -17.86 -3.60 -5.77
C ALA A 168 -19.40 -3.47 -5.73
N THR A 169 -19.92 -2.69 -4.78
CA THR A 169 -21.36 -2.46 -4.61
C THR A 169 -21.96 -1.73 -5.80
N ALA A 170 -21.27 -0.73 -6.35
CA ALA A 170 -21.72 0.00 -7.53
C ALA A 170 -21.81 -0.92 -8.75
N ALA A 171 -20.79 -1.74 -9.02
CA ALA A 171 -20.82 -2.71 -10.11
C ALA A 171 -21.94 -3.76 -9.92
N TRP A 172 -22.12 -4.23 -8.69
CA TRP A 172 -23.21 -5.15 -8.35
C TRP A 172 -24.59 -4.50 -8.53
N ALA A 173 -24.77 -3.24 -8.15
CA ALA A 173 -26.01 -2.48 -8.36
C ALA A 173 -26.30 -2.27 -9.86
N ILE A 174 -25.29 -1.90 -10.66
CA ILE A 174 -25.40 -1.82 -12.13
C ILE A 174 -25.79 -3.19 -12.71
N GLY A 175 -25.22 -4.27 -12.18
CA GLY A 175 -25.56 -5.64 -12.56
C GLY A 175 -27.03 -5.97 -12.29
N ARG A 176 -27.62 -5.48 -11.19
CA ARG A 176 -29.04 -5.67 -10.86
C ARG A 176 -29.98 -4.88 -11.76
N TRP A 177 -29.57 -3.71 -12.24
CA TRP A 177 -30.38 -2.89 -13.14
C TRP A 177 -30.22 -3.26 -14.63
N THR A 178 -29.18 -4.03 -14.98
CA THR A 178 -29.01 -4.53 -16.34
C THR A 178 -29.65 -5.92 -16.49
N PRO A 179 -30.26 -6.24 -17.65
CA PRO A 179 -30.81 -7.58 -17.89
C PRO A 179 -29.73 -8.65 -17.73
N GLY A 180 -29.98 -9.66 -16.89
CA GLY A 180 -29.02 -10.72 -16.64
C GLY A 180 -29.39 -11.65 -15.49
N THR A 181 -28.55 -12.67 -15.27
CA THR A 181 -28.69 -13.61 -14.16
C THR A 181 -28.07 -13.07 -12.87
N GLU A 182 -28.54 -13.52 -11.71
CA GLU A 182 -27.93 -13.18 -10.42
C GLU A 182 -26.44 -13.54 -10.38
N ARG A 183 -26.06 -14.65 -11.02
CA ARG A 183 -24.68 -15.12 -11.13
C ARG A 183 -23.79 -14.15 -11.92
N ARG A 184 -24.33 -13.51 -12.97
CA ARG A 184 -23.63 -12.45 -13.71
C ARG A 184 -23.40 -11.25 -12.81
N THR A 185 -24.40 -10.84 -12.06
CA THR A 185 -24.33 -9.70 -11.14
C THR A 185 -23.33 -9.92 -10.00
N ALA A 186 -23.31 -11.13 -9.43
CA ALA A 186 -22.28 -11.58 -8.49
C ALA A 186 -20.87 -11.50 -9.10
N THR A 187 -20.71 -11.96 -10.34
CA THR A 187 -19.42 -11.90 -11.05
C THR A 187 -19.00 -10.46 -11.30
N MET A 188 -19.91 -9.54 -11.64
CA MET A 188 -19.61 -8.12 -11.78
C MET A 188 -19.11 -7.50 -10.47
N GLY A 189 -19.78 -7.78 -9.35
CA GLY A 189 -19.36 -7.31 -8.03
C GLY A 189 -17.98 -7.83 -7.63
N LEU A 190 -17.74 -9.14 -7.79
CA LEU A 190 -16.43 -9.77 -7.58
C LEU A 190 -15.33 -9.13 -8.42
N THR A 191 -15.60 -8.94 -9.72
CA THR A 191 -14.61 -8.38 -10.65
C THR A 191 -14.27 -6.95 -10.27
N ALA A 192 -15.28 -6.13 -9.98
CA ALA A 192 -15.05 -4.76 -9.54
C ALA A 192 -14.34 -4.69 -8.19
N LEU A 193 -14.59 -5.63 -7.28
CA LEU A 193 -13.87 -5.72 -6.02
C LEU A 193 -12.37 -5.92 -6.26
N VAL A 194 -11.99 -6.96 -7.00
CA VAL A 194 -10.57 -7.25 -7.32
C VAL A 194 -9.95 -6.09 -8.11
N MET A 195 -10.63 -5.60 -9.14
CA MET A 195 -10.11 -4.50 -9.98
C MET A 195 -9.92 -3.21 -9.19
N THR A 196 -10.79 -2.90 -8.23
CA THR A 196 -10.65 -1.72 -7.37
C THR A 196 -9.51 -1.88 -6.36
N GLN A 197 -9.29 -3.09 -5.81
CA GLN A 197 -8.13 -3.35 -4.97
C GLN A 197 -6.82 -3.19 -5.75
N LEU A 198 -6.73 -3.78 -6.95
CA LEU A 198 -5.55 -3.69 -7.82
C LEU A 198 -5.30 -2.25 -8.30
N ALA A 199 -6.35 -1.53 -8.69
CA ALA A 199 -6.24 -0.12 -9.11
C ALA A 199 -5.70 0.78 -7.99
N GLN A 200 -6.20 0.63 -6.76
CA GLN A 200 -5.67 1.39 -5.63
C GLN A 200 -4.20 1.04 -5.35
N THR A 201 -3.83 -0.24 -5.41
CA THR A 201 -2.43 -0.67 -5.24
C THR A 201 -1.51 -0.06 -6.31
N LEU A 202 -1.95 -0.07 -7.57
CA LEU A 202 -1.23 0.55 -8.70
C LEU A 202 -1.06 2.06 -8.51
N LEU A 203 -2.09 2.77 -8.04
CA LEU A 203 -2.02 4.22 -7.85
C LEU A 203 -1.04 4.61 -6.74
N THR A 204 -0.98 3.84 -5.65
CA THR A 204 -0.03 4.11 -4.56
C THR A 204 1.41 3.85 -4.97
N ARG A 205 1.65 2.83 -5.82
CA ARG A 205 3.00 2.31 -6.13
C ARG A 205 3.31 2.28 -7.63
N ARG A 206 2.84 3.27 -8.39
CA ARG A 206 2.96 3.35 -9.85
C ARG A 206 4.40 3.39 -10.39
N HIS A 207 5.38 3.70 -9.55
CA HIS A 207 6.78 3.79 -9.96
C HIS A 207 7.50 2.42 -9.90
N SER A 208 6.90 1.41 -9.26
CA SER A 208 7.51 0.08 -9.15
C SER A 208 7.07 -0.82 -10.31
N PRO A 209 7.99 -1.27 -11.18
CA PRO A 209 7.67 -2.17 -12.28
C PRO A 209 7.15 -3.52 -11.76
N LEU A 210 7.61 -3.95 -10.58
CA LEU A 210 7.21 -5.22 -9.96
C LEU A 210 5.75 -5.14 -9.48
N VAL A 211 5.34 -4.03 -8.88
CA VAL A 211 3.92 -3.81 -8.51
C VAL A 211 3.04 -3.71 -9.76
N ILE A 212 3.51 -3.05 -10.82
CA ILE A 212 2.77 -3.00 -12.09
C ILE A 212 2.59 -4.39 -12.68
N ALA A 213 3.68 -5.15 -12.80
CA ALA A 213 3.66 -6.49 -13.40
C ALA A 213 2.74 -7.44 -12.62
N THR A 214 2.81 -7.43 -11.29
CA THR A 214 1.98 -8.30 -10.45
C THR A 214 0.51 -7.89 -10.47
N ALA A 215 0.19 -6.60 -10.41
CA ALA A 215 -1.20 -6.14 -10.45
C ALA A 215 -1.85 -6.35 -11.82
N LEU A 216 -1.15 -6.05 -12.92
CA LEU A 216 -1.64 -6.33 -14.27
C LEU A 216 -1.72 -7.84 -14.55
N GLY A 217 -0.75 -8.61 -14.05
CA GLY A 217 -0.77 -10.07 -14.11
C GLY A 217 -1.99 -10.65 -13.41
N SER A 218 -2.26 -10.24 -12.16
CA SER A 218 -3.46 -10.64 -11.41
C SER A 218 -4.76 -10.25 -12.12
N ALA A 219 -4.84 -9.04 -12.69
CA ALA A 219 -5.98 -8.61 -13.48
C ALA A 219 -6.18 -9.48 -14.74
N GLY A 220 -5.08 -9.81 -15.45
CA GLY A 220 -5.11 -10.69 -16.61
C GLY A 220 -5.57 -12.10 -16.25
N VAL A 221 -5.07 -12.66 -15.14
CA VAL A 221 -5.51 -13.96 -14.62
C VAL A 221 -7.00 -13.94 -14.25
N LEU A 222 -7.48 -12.89 -13.59
CA LEU A 222 -8.90 -12.72 -13.28
C LEU A 222 -9.75 -12.76 -14.56
N VAL A 223 -9.38 -11.97 -15.58
CA VAL A 223 -10.09 -11.92 -16.87
C VAL A 223 -10.08 -13.30 -17.51
N GLY A 224 -8.94 -13.99 -17.53
CA GLY A 224 -8.82 -15.35 -18.07
C GLY A 224 -9.73 -16.36 -17.36
N ILE A 225 -9.77 -16.32 -16.02
CA ILE A 225 -10.61 -17.18 -15.18
C ILE A 225 -12.11 -16.92 -15.46
N ILE A 226 -12.51 -15.66 -15.59
CA ILE A 226 -13.91 -15.28 -15.80
C ILE A 226 -14.37 -15.61 -17.21
N GLN A 227 -13.54 -15.36 -18.23
CA GLN A 227 -13.93 -15.53 -19.62
C GLN A 227 -13.83 -16.97 -20.11
N THR A 228 -13.07 -17.84 -19.43
CA THR A 228 -12.95 -19.26 -19.78
C THR A 228 -14.11 -20.07 -19.16
N PRO A 229 -15.08 -20.57 -19.94
CA PRO A 229 -16.35 -21.10 -19.38
C PRO A 229 -16.19 -22.25 -18.39
N VAL A 230 -15.24 -23.16 -18.62
CA VAL A 230 -15.00 -24.31 -17.73
C VAL A 230 -14.49 -23.84 -16.36
N ILE A 231 -13.55 -22.90 -16.37
CA ILE A 231 -12.91 -22.36 -15.17
C ILE A 231 -13.90 -21.43 -14.44
N SER A 232 -14.60 -20.57 -15.18
CA SER A 232 -15.59 -19.66 -14.61
C SER A 232 -16.69 -20.44 -13.89
N HIS A 233 -17.11 -21.58 -14.46
CA HIS A 233 -18.14 -22.43 -13.84
C HIS A 233 -17.69 -23.02 -12.50
N PHE A 234 -16.43 -23.46 -12.40
CA PHE A 234 -15.84 -24.00 -11.17
C PHE A 234 -15.87 -22.97 -10.02
N PHE A 235 -15.47 -21.73 -10.31
CA PHE A 235 -15.45 -20.65 -9.32
C PHE A 235 -16.83 -20.05 -9.02
N GLY A 236 -17.90 -20.48 -9.70
CA GLY A 236 -19.22 -19.86 -9.51
C GLY A 236 -19.43 -18.57 -10.33
N CYS A 237 -18.50 -18.23 -11.22
CA CYS A 237 -18.57 -17.06 -12.10
C CYS A 237 -19.28 -17.38 -13.42
N THR A 238 -19.61 -16.33 -14.19
CA THR A 238 -20.08 -16.41 -15.57
C THR A 238 -19.30 -15.44 -16.46
N PRO A 239 -19.02 -15.80 -17.72
CA PRO A 239 -18.39 -14.88 -18.67
C PRO A 239 -19.14 -13.54 -18.74
N LEU A 240 -18.38 -12.46 -18.74
CA LEU A 240 -18.92 -11.11 -18.76
C LEU A 240 -18.92 -10.58 -20.20
N GLY A 241 -20.09 -10.18 -20.68
CA GLY A 241 -20.23 -9.48 -21.95
C GLY A 241 -19.76 -8.03 -21.89
N PRO A 242 -19.69 -7.32 -23.03
CA PRO A 242 -19.15 -5.96 -23.10
C PRO A 242 -19.83 -4.97 -22.15
N VAL A 243 -21.17 -5.01 -22.05
CA VAL A 243 -21.96 -4.14 -21.15
C VAL A 243 -21.63 -4.38 -19.67
N ALA A 244 -21.36 -5.64 -19.30
CA ALA A 244 -20.99 -5.97 -17.94
C ALA A 244 -19.59 -5.44 -17.61
N TRP A 245 -18.63 -5.62 -18.53
CA TRP A 245 -17.29 -5.07 -18.39
C TRP A 245 -17.28 -3.55 -18.31
N THR A 246 -18.04 -2.85 -19.15
CA THR A 246 -18.15 -1.39 -19.06
C THR A 246 -18.72 -0.95 -17.72
N GLY A 247 -19.71 -1.68 -17.19
CA GLY A 247 -20.25 -1.44 -15.85
C GLY A 247 -19.17 -1.62 -14.76
N VAL A 248 -18.43 -2.72 -14.80
CA VAL A 248 -17.32 -2.98 -13.87
C VAL A 248 -16.26 -1.88 -13.94
N PHE A 249 -15.76 -1.55 -15.13
CA PHE A 249 -14.75 -0.51 -15.29
C PHE A 249 -15.25 0.86 -14.84
N SER A 250 -16.49 1.23 -15.15
CA SER A 250 -17.08 2.49 -14.70
C SER A 250 -17.18 2.58 -13.18
N ALA A 251 -17.58 1.50 -12.51
CA ALA A 251 -17.70 1.44 -11.06
C ALA A 251 -16.32 1.50 -10.38
N THR A 252 -15.35 0.74 -10.87
CA THR A 252 -13.96 0.75 -10.38
C THR A 252 -13.32 2.12 -10.59
N ALA A 253 -13.40 2.69 -11.79
CA ALA A 253 -12.85 4.01 -12.08
C ALA A 253 -13.53 5.10 -11.24
N GLY A 254 -14.85 5.06 -11.12
CA GLY A 254 -15.62 6.00 -10.32
C GLY A 254 -15.24 5.95 -8.84
N ALA A 255 -15.23 4.76 -8.23
CA ALA A 255 -14.87 4.61 -6.81
C ALA A 255 -13.42 5.06 -6.54
N THR A 256 -12.50 4.70 -7.43
CA THR A 256 -11.08 5.06 -7.30
C THR A 256 -10.86 6.57 -7.51
N ALA A 257 -11.54 7.19 -8.48
CA ALA A 257 -11.47 8.63 -8.72
C ALA A 257 -12.06 9.45 -7.56
N VAL A 258 -13.22 9.04 -7.03
CA VAL A 258 -13.82 9.66 -5.85
C VAL A 258 -12.87 9.59 -4.67
N SER A 259 -12.22 8.45 -4.43
CA SER A 259 -11.21 8.31 -3.37
C SER A 259 -10.01 9.23 -3.55
N ALA A 260 -9.49 9.34 -4.77
CA ALA A 260 -8.31 10.16 -5.07
C ALA A 260 -8.60 11.67 -5.03
N LEU A 261 -9.84 12.08 -5.35
CA LEU A 261 -10.25 13.48 -5.45
C LEU A 261 -10.93 14.01 -4.18
N ALA A 262 -11.55 13.15 -3.37
CA ALA A 262 -12.26 13.55 -2.14
C ALA A 262 -11.41 14.38 -1.16
N PRO A 263 -10.11 14.09 -0.91
CA PRO A 263 -9.29 14.91 -0.02
C PRO A 263 -9.09 16.34 -0.54
N LYS A 264 -8.91 16.50 -1.86
CA LYS A 264 -8.73 17.82 -2.50
C LYS A 264 -10.03 18.60 -2.53
N TRP A 265 -11.15 17.92 -2.80
CA TRP A 265 -12.47 18.52 -2.81
C TRP A 265 -12.88 19.01 -1.41
N LEU A 266 -12.72 18.18 -0.38
CA LEU A 266 -12.98 18.56 1.01
C LEU A 266 -12.10 19.72 1.49
N ALA A 267 -10.82 19.75 1.09
CA ALA A 267 -9.95 20.89 1.41
C ALA A 267 -10.42 22.19 0.72
N SER A 268 -10.88 22.11 -0.53
CA SER A 268 -11.36 23.28 -1.29
C SER A 268 -12.72 23.81 -0.81
N THR A 269 -13.61 22.96 -0.30
CA THR A 269 -14.92 23.38 0.19
C THR A 269 -14.89 23.89 1.63
N VAL A 270 -13.98 23.37 2.46
CA VAL A 270 -13.77 23.87 3.84
C VAL A 270 -12.94 25.15 3.86
N GLY A 271 -12.04 25.36 2.89
CA GLY A 271 -11.29 26.61 2.74
C GLY A 271 -12.13 27.83 2.33
N VAL A 272 -13.40 27.64 1.96
CA VAL A 272 -14.36 28.73 1.65
C VAL A 272 -15.14 29.19 2.90
N VAL A 273 -14.91 28.55 4.05
CA VAL A 273 -15.55 28.89 5.34
C VAL A 273 -14.51 29.34 6.38
N GLN A 274 -13.60 30.24 5.98
CA GLN A 274 -12.96 31.15 6.93
C GLN A 274 -13.59 32.54 6.74
N PRO A 275 -14.13 33.17 7.80
CA PRO A 275 -14.65 34.53 7.70
C PRO A 275 -13.48 35.49 7.47
N ASP A 276 -13.70 36.40 6.54
CA ASP A 276 -12.88 37.55 6.17
C ASP A 276 -12.37 38.29 7.43
N GLU A 277 -11.09 38.12 7.77
CA GLU A 277 -10.42 39.05 8.68
C GLU A 277 -10.20 40.34 7.88
N ARG A 278 -11.01 41.35 8.18
CA ARG A 278 -10.86 42.70 7.62
C ARG A 278 -9.45 43.23 7.87
N PRO A 279 -8.87 43.98 6.92
CA PRO A 279 -7.69 44.77 7.19
C PRO A 279 -8.15 45.97 8.03
N ASP A 280 -7.72 46.04 9.30
CA ASP A 280 -7.63 47.35 9.97
C ASP A 280 -6.16 47.77 9.94
N ASP A 281 -6.02 48.95 9.35
CA ASP A 281 -4.84 49.62 8.90
C ASP A 281 -3.79 49.89 10.00
N ALA A 282 -2.57 50.00 9.52
CA ALA A 282 -1.43 50.55 10.24
C ALA A 282 -1.70 51.98 10.72
N GLU A 283 -1.20 52.31 11.90
CA GLU A 283 -0.58 53.62 12.12
C GLU A 283 0.58 53.45 13.12
N ASP A 284 1.77 53.37 12.53
CA ASP A 284 3.06 53.64 13.13
C ASP A 284 3.17 55.16 13.26
N SER A 285 3.26 55.69 14.48
CA SER A 285 3.65 57.09 14.69
C SER A 285 4.49 57.23 15.96
N ASP A 286 5.74 57.58 15.71
CA ASP A 286 6.64 58.44 16.49
C ASP A 286 7.29 57.94 17.77
N ALA A 287 8.59 57.68 17.58
CA ALA A 287 9.72 58.13 18.39
C ALA A 287 9.48 59.22 19.46
N GLY A 288 10.11 59.01 20.62
CA GLY A 288 10.66 60.09 21.45
C GLY A 288 10.32 60.01 22.94
N GLY A 289 11.32 59.66 23.78
CA GLY A 289 11.26 59.80 25.24
C GLY A 289 12.08 58.77 26.00
#